data_AF-A0A7C3JIB1-F1
#
_entry.id   AF-A0A7C3JIB1-F1
#
_cell.length_a   1.000
_cell.length_b   1.000
_cell.length_c   1.000
_cell.angle_alpha   90.00
_cell.angle_beta   90.00
_cell.angle_gamma   90.00
#
_symmetry.space_group_name_H-M   'P 1'
#
loop_
_entity.id
_entity.type
_entity.pdbx_description
1 polymer ?
#
loop_
_entity_poly.entity_id
_entity_poly.type
_entity_poly.pdbx_seq_one_letter_code
_entity_poly.pdbx_strand_id
1 'polypeptide(L)'
;MGYRVDPPSLLEGLKSGDKVRFTIDVPKKAIVKIEKGTALAAASSPQPSQGTGAAAPAAQKTVVGEGKVVATVPASSQIVVEHGEIKGFMEAMTMGYPVDPPSLLEGLKFGDKVRFTIDVSKKAIVKIEKMK
;
A
#
# COMPACT_ATOMS: atom_id res chain seq x y z
N MET A 1 1.02 0.93 -28.24
CA MET A 1 0.20 2.08 -27.79
C MET A 1 1.03 2.91 -26.81
N GLY A 2 1.66 4.00 -27.25
CA GLY A 2 2.38 4.90 -26.36
C GLY A 2 1.43 5.92 -25.74
N TYR A 3 1.55 6.17 -24.44
CA TYR A 3 0.84 7.26 -23.77
C TYR A 3 1.51 8.59 -24.16
N ARG A 4 0.71 9.59 -24.53
CA ARG A 4 1.22 10.95 -24.77
C ARG A 4 1.51 11.60 -23.41
N VAL A 5 2.62 12.31 -23.29
CA VAL A 5 2.94 13.10 -22.10
C VAL A 5 2.41 14.51 -22.34
N ASP A 6 1.60 15.00 -21.43
CA ASP A 6 1.02 16.35 -21.48
C ASP A 6 1.01 16.96 -20.07
N PRO A 7 1.75 18.05 -19.82
CA PRO A 7 2.57 18.84 -20.76
C PRO A 7 3.94 18.19 -21.10
N PRO A 8 4.52 18.46 -22.30
CA PRO A 8 5.80 17.88 -22.73
C PRO A 8 6.99 18.29 -21.87
N SER A 9 6.89 19.39 -21.11
CA SER A 9 7.89 19.83 -20.13
C SER A 9 8.18 18.80 -19.03
N LEU A 10 7.30 17.82 -18.82
CA LEU A 10 7.53 16.72 -17.89
C LEU A 10 8.68 15.80 -18.32
N LEU A 11 9.06 15.80 -19.61
CA LEU A 11 10.25 15.09 -20.08
C LEU A 11 11.53 15.93 -19.95
N GLU A 12 11.40 17.22 -19.69
CA GLU A 12 12.52 18.16 -19.67
C GLU A 12 13.43 17.83 -18.47
N GLY A 13 14.62 17.31 -18.77
CA GLY A 13 15.59 16.87 -17.78
C GLY A 13 15.59 15.36 -17.47
N LEU A 14 14.74 14.55 -18.08
CA LEU A 14 14.86 13.08 -18.01
C LEU A 14 15.95 12.60 -18.96
N LYS A 15 16.84 11.73 -18.47
CA LYS A 15 17.92 11.14 -19.28
C LYS A 15 17.62 9.67 -19.51
N SER A 16 17.98 9.14 -20.67
CA SER A 16 17.85 7.71 -20.96
C SER A 16 18.59 6.89 -19.89
N GLY A 17 17.84 6.05 -19.17
CA GLY A 17 18.34 5.26 -18.03
C GLY A 17 17.89 5.76 -16.65
N ASP A 18 17.24 6.93 -16.57
CA ASP A 18 16.67 7.44 -15.33
C ASP A 18 15.39 6.67 -14.97
N LYS A 19 15.30 6.18 -13.73
CA LYS A 19 14.09 5.51 -13.24
C LYS A 19 13.08 6.56 -12.82
N VAL A 20 12.05 6.75 -13.65
CA VAL A 20 11.01 7.74 -13.40
C VAL A 20 9.73 7.07 -12.92
N ARG A 21 9.03 7.73 -12.01
CA ARG A 21 7.63 7.41 -11.70
C ARG A 21 6.74 8.31 -12.54
N PHE A 22 5.78 7.74 -13.25
CA PHE A 22 4.81 8.49 -14.05
C PHE A 22 3.38 8.15 -13.60
N THR A 23 2.53 9.16 -13.60
CA THR A 23 1.09 9.02 -13.29
C THR A 23 0.30 9.17 -14.59
N ILE A 24 -0.48 8.14 -14.92
CA ILE A 24 -1.33 8.12 -16.12
C ILE A 24 -2.75 8.55 -15.73
N ASP A 25 -3.26 9.55 -16.43
CA ASP A 25 -4.68 9.89 -16.44
C ASP A 25 -5.40 8.97 -17.44
N VAL A 26 -6.03 7.91 -16.93
CA VAL A 26 -6.75 6.90 -17.72
C VAL A 26 -7.85 7.50 -18.62
N PRO A 27 -8.70 8.46 -18.16
CA PRO A 27 -9.74 9.01 -19.03
C PRO A 27 -9.16 9.83 -20.20
N LYS A 28 -8.01 10.48 -20.02
CA LYS A 28 -7.33 11.24 -21.10
C LYS A 28 -6.26 10.44 -21.85
N LYS A 29 -5.95 9.21 -21.43
CA LYS A 29 -4.84 8.40 -21.97
C LYS A 29 -3.51 9.17 -22.03
N ALA A 30 -3.27 10.05 -21.05
CA ALA A 30 -2.12 10.94 -21.01
C ALA A 30 -1.31 10.81 -19.72
N ILE A 31 0.01 10.96 -19.80
CA ILE A 31 0.86 11.08 -18.62
C ILE A 31 0.83 12.53 -18.18
N VAL A 32 0.24 12.78 -17.02
CA VAL A 32 0.01 14.13 -16.46
C VAL A 32 1.02 14.52 -15.39
N LYS A 33 1.85 13.58 -14.95
CA LYS A 33 2.90 13.83 -13.95
C LYS A 33 4.04 12.85 -14.11
N ILE A 34 5.26 13.36 -14.14
CA ILE A 34 6.49 12.56 -14.12
C ILE A 34 7.37 13.10 -13.00
N GLU A 35 7.87 12.21 -12.16
CA GLU A 35 8.83 12.56 -11.13
C GLU A 35 10.04 11.64 -11.25
N LYS A 36 11.23 12.23 -11.15
CA LYS A 36 12.48 11.47 -11.11
C LYS A 36 12.51 10.64 -9.84
N GLY A 37 12.55 9.32 -9.99
CA GLY A 37 12.80 8.44 -8.87
C GLY A 37 14.28 8.57 -8.52
N THR A 38 14.60 9.32 -7.47
CA THR A 38 15.93 9.25 -6.87
C THR A 38 16.16 7.82 -6.41
N ALA A 39 16.93 7.08 -7.21
CA ALA A 39 17.49 5.81 -6.78
C ALA A 39 18.32 6.10 -5.52
N LEU A 40 17.95 5.46 -4.40
CA LEU A 40 18.85 5.33 -3.25
C LEU A 40 20.15 4.74 -3.77
N ALA A 41 21.17 5.59 -3.89
CA ALA A 41 22.53 5.16 -4.13
C ALA A 41 22.95 4.27 -2.96
N ALA A 42 23.39 3.06 -3.29
CA ALA A 42 24.08 2.17 -2.40
C ALA A 42 25.29 2.89 -1.80
N ALA A 43 25.28 3.09 -0.49
CA ALA A 43 26.47 3.38 0.30
C ALA A 43 26.81 2.12 1.08
N SER A 44 27.92 1.50 0.69
CA SER A 44 28.85 0.63 1.41
C SER A 44 28.37 -0.01 2.72
N SER A 45 28.35 -1.35 2.73
CA SER A 45 28.70 -2.13 3.94
C SER A 45 30.24 -2.16 4.04
N PRO A 46 30.85 -2.01 5.23
CA PRO A 46 30.77 -3.06 6.24
C PRO A 46 30.71 -2.57 7.71
N GLN A 47 30.05 -3.38 8.54
CA GLN A 47 30.38 -3.79 9.92
C GLN A 47 29.24 -3.71 10.94
N PRO A 48 29.11 -4.75 11.78
CA PRO A 48 28.05 -4.89 12.77
C PRO A 48 28.44 -4.21 14.08
N SER A 49 27.55 -3.38 14.62
CA SER A 49 27.57 -3.02 16.04
C SER A 49 26.15 -2.77 16.51
N GLN A 50 25.77 -3.53 17.53
CA GLN A 50 24.55 -3.38 18.31
C GLN A 50 24.44 -1.95 18.85
N GLY A 51 23.22 -1.40 18.82
CA GLY A 51 22.89 -0.10 19.35
C GLY A 51 21.38 0.12 19.34
N THR A 52 20.70 -0.53 20.27
CA THR A 52 19.30 -0.31 20.63
C THR A 52 19.03 1.19 20.85
N GLY A 53 18.09 1.71 20.08
CA GLY A 53 17.60 3.09 20.21
C GLY A 53 16.51 3.33 19.19
N ALA A 54 15.46 2.52 19.28
CA ALA A 54 14.23 2.68 18.51
C ALA A 54 13.74 4.13 18.63
N ALA A 55 13.86 4.89 17.53
CA ALA A 55 12.94 5.98 17.28
C ALA A 55 11.56 5.32 17.14
N ALA A 56 10.82 5.22 18.24
CA ALA A 56 9.40 4.93 18.19
C ALA A 56 8.74 6.11 17.47
N PRO A 57 8.27 5.97 16.23
CA PRO A 57 7.36 6.97 15.72
C PRO A 57 6.09 6.84 16.56
N ALA A 58 5.51 7.99 16.93
CA ALA A 58 4.27 8.11 17.69
C ALA A 58 3.32 6.94 17.38
N ALA A 59 2.97 6.18 18.43
CA ALA A 59 2.18 4.96 18.33
C ALA A 59 0.80 5.26 17.71
N GLN A 60 0.75 5.31 16.38
CA GLN A 60 -0.45 5.04 15.63
C GLN A 60 -0.85 3.66 16.08
N LYS A 61 -1.91 3.58 16.88
CA LYS A 61 -2.38 2.35 17.48
C LYS A 61 -2.93 1.55 16.31
N THR A 62 -2.05 0.80 15.69
CA THR A 62 -2.33 -0.07 14.55
C THR A 62 -2.36 -1.48 15.10
N VAL A 63 -3.38 -2.21 14.73
CA VAL A 63 -3.55 -3.60 15.14
C VAL A 63 -3.44 -4.46 13.92
N VAL A 64 -2.74 -5.58 14.06
CA VAL A 64 -2.54 -6.51 12.96
C VAL A 64 -3.50 -7.66 13.16
N GLY A 65 -4.38 -7.85 12.19
CA GLY A 65 -5.31 -8.97 12.13
C GLY A 65 -4.95 -9.91 11.00
N GLU A 66 -5.36 -11.16 11.15
CA GLU A 66 -5.29 -12.17 10.10
C GLU A 66 -6.71 -12.63 9.81
N GLY A 67 -7.01 -12.84 8.54
CA GLY A 67 -8.34 -13.22 8.13
C GLY A 67 -8.40 -13.77 6.73
N LYS A 68 -9.60 -14.18 6.34
CA LYS A 68 -9.94 -14.69 5.03
C LYS A 68 -10.83 -13.67 4.33
N VAL A 69 -10.51 -13.34 3.09
CA VAL A 69 -11.34 -12.45 2.29
C VAL A 69 -12.65 -13.15 1.95
N VAL A 70 -13.76 -12.54 2.36
CA VAL A 70 -15.12 -13.00 2.05
C VAL A 70 -15.70 -12.20 0.89
N ALA A 71 -15.42 -10.91 0.78
CA ALA A 71 -15.80 -10.11 -0.38
C ALA A 71 -14.97 -8.83 -0.47
N THR A 72 -14.84 -8.26 -1.65
CA THR A 72 -14.28 -6.91 -1.86
C THR A 72 -15.34 -6.03 -2.48
N VAL A 73 -15.50 -4.81 -1.96
CA VAL A 73 -16.43 -3.78 -2.45
C VAL A 73 -15.60 -2.57 -2.90
N PRO A 74 -14.97 -2.63 -4.09
CA PRO A 74 -14.08 -1.57 -4.57
C PRO A 74 -14.82 -0.24 -4.77
N ALA A 75 -16.14 -0.27 -5.05
CA ALA A 75 -16.96 0.93 -5.19
C ALA A 75 -17.03 1.79 -3.92
N SER A 76 -16.85 1.18 -2.74
CA SER A 76 -16.87 1.86 -1.45
C SER A 76 -15.52 1.75 -0.73
N SER A 77 -14.47 1.30 -1.43
CA SER A 77 -13.15 1.02 -0.84
C SER A 77 -13.26 0.14 0.41
N GLN A 78 -14.13 -0.87 0.42
CA GLN A 78 -14.39 -1.70 1.59
C GLN A 78 -14.06 -3.17 1.30
N ILE A 79 -13.60 -3.90 2.30
CA ILE A 79 -13.39 -5.35 2.24
C ILE A 79 -14.15 -6.04 3.34
N VAL A 80 -14.86 -7.10 3.00
CA VAL A 80 -15.44 -8.03 3.97
C VAL A 80 -14.42 -9.13 4.19
N VAL A 81 -13.88 -9.18 5.41
CA VAL A 81 -12.96 -10.23 5.83
C VAL A 81 -13.56 -10.96 7.02
N GLU A 82 -13.45 -12.28 7.00
CA GLU A 82 -13.62 -13.13 8.18
C GLU A 82 -12.27 -13.13 8.90
N HIS A 83 -12.16 -12.34 9.95
CA HIS A 83 -10.93 -12.26 10.71
C HIS A 83 -10.95 -13.23 11.88
N GLY A 84 -9.77 -13.74 12.23
CA GLY A 84 -9.55 -14.48 13.45
C GLY A 84 -9.52 -13.57 14.68
N GLU A 85 -9.18 -14.16 15.83
CA GLU A 85 -8.95 -13.41 17.06
C GLU A 85 -7.75 -12.45 16.87
N ILE A 86 -8.03 -11.16 17.00
CA ILE A 86 -7.04 -10.09 17.02
C ILE A 86 -6.79 -9.74 18.50
N LYS A 87 -5.71 -10.28 19.06
CA LYS A 87 -5.33 -10.07 20.46
C LYS A 87 -5.28 -8.59 20.82
N GLY A 88 -6.11 -8.19 21.79
CA GLY A 88 -6.18 -6.81 22.28
C GLY A 88 -7.02 -5.86 21.42
N PHE A 89 -7.77 -6.38 20.44
CA PHE A 89 -8.68 -5.57 19.62
C PHE A 89 -10.07 -6.19 19.50
N MET A 90 -10.20 -7.38 18.90
CA MET A 90 -11.48 -8.03 18.57
C MET A 90 -11.35 -9.56 18.46
N GLU A 91 -12.42 -10.29 18.76
CA GLU A 91 -12.52 -11.75 18.57
C GLU A 91 -12.74 -12.12 17.09
N ALA A 92 -12.75 -13.42 16.77
CA ALA A 92 -12.98 -13.86 15.39
C ALA A 92 -14.40 -13.53 14.92
N MET A 93 -14.52 -12.67 13.90
CA MET A 93 -15.81 -12.32 13.29
C MET A 93 -15.66 -11.91 11.82
N THR A 94 -16.80 -11.91 11.12
CA THR A 94 -16.87 -11.43 9.74
C THR A 94 -17.37 -9.99 9.72
N MET A 95 -16.49 -9.06 9.33
CA MET A 95 -16.81 -7.64 9.30
C MET A 95 -16.25 -6.95 8.06
N GLY A 96 -16.98 -5.93 7.60
CA GLY A 96 -16.56 -5.02 6.54
C GLY A 96 -15.65 -3.94 7.11
N TYR A 97 -14.43 -3.82 6.59
CA TYR A 97 -13.49 -2.75 6.94
C TYR A 97 -13.24 -1.84 5.73
N PRO A 98 -13.26 -0.51 5.90
CA PRO A 98 -12.78 0.39 4.86
C PRO A 98 -11.27 0.19 4.68
N VAL A 99 -10.80 0.34 3.46
CA VAL A 99 -9.42 0.11 3.04
C VAL A 99 -8.91 1.37 2.36
N ASP A 100 -7.78 1.87 2.85
CA ASP A 100 -7.14 3.06 2.32
C ASP A 100 -5.63 2.80 2.19
N PRO A 101 -5.07 2.77 0.97
CA PRO A 101 -5.70 3.08 -0.31
C PRO A 101 -6.54 1.91 -0.91
N PRO A 102 -7.56 2.20 -1.74
CA PRO A 102 -8.41 1.19 -2.38
C PRO A 102 -7.63 0.21 -3.28
N SER A 103 -6.45 0.61 -3.76
CA SER A 103 -5.57 -0.28 -4.53
C SER A 103 -5.12 -1.53 -3.77
N LEU A 104 -5.21 -1.55 -2.43
CA LEU A 104 -4.97 -2.76 -1.65
C LEU A 104 -6.03 -3.86 -1.88
N LEU A 105 -7.21 -3.49 -2.40
CA LEU A 105 -8.27 -4.44 -2.79
C LEU A 105 -7.98 -5.12 -4.12
N GLU A 106 -7.12 -4.52 -4.95
CA GLU A 106 -6.81 -5.00 -6.29
C GLU A 106 -6.00 -6.30 -6.20
N GLY A 107 -6.56 -7.39 -6.73
CA GLY A 107 -5.92 -8.71 -6.70
C GLY A 107 -6.29 -9.60 -5.51
N LEU A 108 -7.12 -9.12 -4.58
CA LEU A 108 -7.73 -9.96 -3.55
C LEU A 108 -8.92 -10.74 -4.13
N LYS A 109 -9.04 -12.01 -3.74
CA LYS A 109 -10.13 -12.88 -4.17
C LYS A 109 -10.87 -13.48 -2.99
N PHE A 110 -12.10 -13.91 -3.21
CA PHE A 110 -12.82 -14.74 -2.25
C PHE A 110 -11.95 -15.92 -1.83
N GLY A 111 -11.81 -16.09 -0.53
CA GLY A 111 -11.11 -17.21 0.09
C GLY A 111 -9.62 -17.02 0.31
N ASP A 112 -9.05 -15.88 -0.09
CA ASP A 112 -7.65 -15.57 0.17
C ASP A 112 -7.39 -15.33 1.65
N LYS A 113 -6.35 -15.97 2.20
CA LYS A 113 -5.85 -15.60 3.52
C LYS A 113 -5.01 -14.35 3.40
N VAL A 114 -5.35 -13.34 4.17
CA VAL A 114 -4.66 -12.06 4.18
C VAL A 114 -4.34 -11.67 5.62
N ARG A 115 -3.17 -11.08 5.79
CA ARG A 115 -2.78 -10.37 6.99
C ARG A 115 -2.99 -8.88 6.73
N PHE A 116 -3.76 -8.21 7.57
CA PHE A 116 -4.10 -6.81 7.38
C PHE A 116 -3.77 -6.00 8.63
N THR A 117 -3.43 -4.73 8.44
CA THR A 117 -3.16 -3.78 9.52
C THR A 117 -4.27 -2.75 9.55
N ILE A 118 -5.01 -2.70 10.65
CA ILE A 118 -6.05 -1.70 10.91
C ILE A 118 -5.42 -0.55 11.68
N ASP A 119 -5.63 0.66 11.19
CA ASP A 119 -5.41 1.87 11.98
C ASP A 119 -6.62 2.09 12.89
N VAL A 120 -6.42 2.02 14.22
CA VAL A 120 -7.52 2.13 15.21
C VAL A 120 -8.12 3.54 15.23
N SER A 121 -7.34 4.56 14.85
CA SER A 121 -7.82 5.95 14.80
C SER A 121 -8.82 6.15 13.65
N LYS A 122 -8.54 5.54 12.49
CA LYS A 122 -9.39 5.62 11.30
C LYS A 122 -10.38 4.45 11.16
N LYS A 123 -10.21 3.38 11.96
CA LYS A 123 -10.87 2.08 11.78
C LYS A 123 -10.78 1.57 10.34
N ALA A 124 -9.65 1.83 9.69
CA ALA A 124 -9.41 1.52 8.28
C ALA A 124 -8.18 0.63 8.13
N ILE A 125 -8.25 -0.31 7.19
CA ILE A 125 -7.11 -1.13 6.82
C ILE A 125 -6.17 -0.28 5.98
N VAL A 126 -4.96 -0.08 6.49
CA VAL A 126 -3.90 0.71 5.84
C VAL A 126 -2.86 -0.15 5.15
N LYS A 127 -2.91 -1.47 5.37
CA LYS A 127 -1.98 -2.44 4.78
C LYS A 127 -2.63 -3.82 4.68
N ILE A 128 -2.46 -4.48 3.54
CA ILE A 128 -2.92 -5.86 3.32
C ILE A 128 -1.78 -6.66 2.68
N GLU A 129 -1.49 -7.83 3.24
CA GLU A 129 -0.50 -8.78 2.75
C GLU A 129 -1.18 -10.13 2.54
N LYS A 130 -1.19 -10.59 1.29
CA LYS A 130 -1.72 -11.91 0.95
C LYS A 130 -0.79 -13.01 1.46
N MET A 131 -1.34 -13.91 2.26
CA MET A 131 -0.64 -15.10 2.74
C MET A 131 -0.81 -16.22 1.71
N LYS A 132 0.30 -16.83 1.33
CA LYS A 132 0.34 -17.98 0.41
C LYS A 132 -0.19 -19.24 1.04
#